data_AF-A0A7Y3XCV1-F1
#
_entry.id   AF-A0A7Y3XCV1-F1
#
_cell.length_a   1.000
_cell.length_b   1.000
_cell.length_c   1.000
_cell.angle_alpha   90.00
_cell.angle_beta   90.00
_cell.angle_gamma   90.00
#
_symmetry.space_group_name_H-M   'P 1'
#
loop_
_entity.id
_entity.type
_entity.pdbx_description
1 polymer ?
#
loop_
_entity_poly.entity_id
_entity_poly.type
_entity_poly.pdbx_seq_one_letter_code
_entity_poly.pdbx_strand_id
1 'polypeptide(L)'
;MASVSEYFDSDKNAVWDAVLLSAEGIPIEIKDKENGFLKTQWVKGWSTKKASGLVLEGRWQERYRLLVKVTEGQHKTYVSINTQIEEKAPGGSQAYRWNRIVSDGTIEQEFLKKLENILNNQ
;
A
#
# COMPACT_ATOMS: atom_id res chain seq x y z
N MET A 1 -1.42 9.83 -8.94
CA MET A 1 -1.22 8.78 -7.92
C MET A 1 -1.63 9.41 -6.62
N ALA A 2 -2.57 8.82 -5.87
CA ALA A 2 -2.77 9.25 -4.50
C ALA A 2 -1.53 8.80 -3.72
N SER A 3 -0.83 9.76 -3.14
CA SER A 3 0.31 9.52 -2.27
C SER A 3 -0.02 10.18 -0.95
N VAL A 4 0.11 9.45 0.15
CA VAL A 4 -0.06 10.00 1.49
C VAL A 4 1.32 10.13 2.11
N SER A 5 1.56 11.23 2.80
CA SER A 5 2.81 11.42 3.51
C SER A 5 2.64 12.24 4.78
N GLU A 6 3.52 11.97 5.74
CA GLU A 6 3.48 12.60 7.05
C GLU A 6 4.88 12.65 7.68
N TYR A 7 5.06 13.58 8.61
CA TYR A 7 6.25 13.70 9.45
C TYR A 7 5.94 13.19 10.85
N PHE A 8 6.83 12.35 11.37
CA PHE A 8 6.76 11.83 12.72
C PHE A 8 7.89 12.41 13.57
N ASP A 9 7.56 12.85 14.78
CA ASP A 9 8.52 13.33 15.79
C ASP A 9 9.17 12.13 16.51
N SER A 10 9.75 11.22 15.73
CA SER A 10 10.39 9.99 16.20
C SER A 10 11.59 9.66 15.33
N ASP A 11 12.53 8.89 15.87
CA ASP A 11 13.74 8.49 15.15
C ASP A 11 13.42 7.51 14.00
N LYS A 12 14.31 7.45 13.00
CA LYS A 12 14.11 6.60 11.82
C LYS A 12 13.96 5.12 12.18
N ASN A 13 14.60 4.63 13.26
CA ASN A 13 14.48 3.22 13.63
C ASN A 13 13.10 2.92 14.21
N ALA A 14 12.60 3.74 15.14
CA ALA A 14 11.26 3.59 15.70
C ALA A 14 10.18 3.63 14.61
N VAL A 15 10.26 4.61 13.70
CA VAL A 15 9.32 4.71 12.56
C VAL A 15 9.46 3.52 11.63
N TRP A 16 10.68 3.06 11.34
CA TRP A 16 10.90 1.89 10.51
C TRP A 16 10.29 0.61 11.11
N ASP A 17 10.45 0.41 12.42
CA ASP A 17 9.89 -0.74 13.11
C ASP A 17 8.35 -0.66 13.14
N ALA A 18 7.78 0.53 13.34
CA ALA A 18 6.35 0.76 13.21
C ALA A 18 5.82 0.50 11.79
N VAL A 19 6.58 0.83 10.74
CA VAL A 19 6.25 0.49 9.35
C VAL A 19 6.20 -1.04 9.16
N LEU A 20 7.15 -1.77 9.74
CA LEU A 20 7.17 -3.24 9.64
C LEU A 20 5.98 -3.88 10.37
N LEU A 21 5.64 -3.39 11.57
CA LEU A 21 4.46 -3.82 12.31
C LEU A 21 3.16 -3.46 11.56
N SER A 22 3.12 -2.29 10.92
CA SER A 22 1.99 -1.88 10.08
C SER A 22 1.79 -2.82 8.89
N ALA A 23 2.88 -3.29 8.30
CA ALA A 23 2.90 -4.25 7.19
C ALA A 23 2.72 -5.72 7.62
N GLU A 24 2.55 -6.01 8.91
CA GLU A 24 2.33 -7.36 9.39
C GLU A 24 1.11 -8.02 8.69
N GLY A 25 1.29 -9.27 8.26
CA GLY A 25 0.30 -10.02 7.47
C GLY A 25 0.38 -9.79 5.96
N ILE A 26 1.21 -8.85 5.48
CA ILE A 26 1.44 -8.61 4.05
C ILE A 26 2.84 -9.13 3.66
N PRO A 27 2.97 -10.05 2.69
CA PRO A 27 4.28 -10.50 2.23
C PRO A 27 5.12 -9.35 1.67
N ILE A 28 6.37 -9.24 2.11
CA ILE A 28 7.29 -8.18 1.70
C ILE A 28 8.13 -8.67 0.51
N GLU A 29 8.26 -7.84 -0.52
CA GLU A 29 9.10 -8.10 -1.70
C GLU A 29 10.51 -7.50 -1.52
N ILE A 30 10.58 -6.25 -1.05
CA ILE A 30 11.84 -5.54 -0.80
C ILE A 30 11.77 -4.90 0.59
N LYS A 31 12.81 -5.13 1.38
CA LYS A 31 13.01 -4.52 2.70
C LYS A 31 14.42 -3.94 2.73
N ASP A 32 14.52 -2.63 2.58
CA ASP A 32 15.78 -1.90 2.57
C ASP A 32 15.75 -0.81 3.65
N LYS A 33 16.28 -1.13 4.84
CA LYS A 33 16.30 -0.22 5.98
C LYS A 33 17.26 0.94 5.77
N GLU A 34 18.38 0.71 5.09
CA GLU A 34 19.42 1.71 4.85
C GLU A 34 18.84 2.84 3.99
N ASN A 35 18.27 2.49 2.84
CA ASN A 35 17.62 3.45 1.95
C ASN A 35 16.20 3.84 2.39
N GLY A 36 15.70 3.23 3.47
CA GLY A 36 14.37 3.50 4.01
C GLY A 36 13.26 3.16 3.02
N PHE A 37 13.37 2.05 2.30
CA PHE A 37 12.42 1.65 1.28
C PHE A 37 11.83 0.27 1.57
N LEU A 38 10.50 0.20 1.64
CA LEU A 38 9.75 -1.04 1.75
C LEU A 38 8.79 -1.18 0.58
N LYS A 39 8.77 -2.35 -0.02
CA LYS A 39 7.85 -2.72 -1.09
C LYS A 39 7.21 -4.06 -0.76
N THR A 40 5.88 -4.11 -0.77
CA THR A 40 5.17 -5.37 -0.56
C THR A 40 5.05 -6.15 -1.86
N GLN A 41 4.80 -7.46 -1.73
CA GLN A 41 4.31 -8.25 -2.84
C GLN A 41 2.91 -7.80 -3.26
N TRP A 42 2.49 -8.27 -4.42
CA TRP A 42 1.12 -8.09 -4.89
C TRP A 42 0.14 -8.89 -4.04
N VAL A 43 -0.69 -8.18 -3.30
CA VAL A 43 -1.87 -8.76 -2.65
C VAL A 43 -3.00 -8.79 -3.67
N LYS A 44 -3.52 -9.98 -3.97
CA LYS A 44 -4.61 -10.18 -4.92
C LYS A 44 -5.94 -10.28 -4.18
N GLY A 45 -6.98 -9.68 -4.74
CA GLY A 45 -8.34 -9.73 -4.23
C GLY A 45 -9.37 -9.56 -5.35
N TRP A 46 -10.63 -9.52 -4.95
CA TRP A 46 -11.74 -9.17 -5.84
C TRP A 46 -12.00 -7.67 -5.75
N SER A 47 -12.22 -7.00 -6.88
CA SER A 47 -12.52 -5.56 -6.86
C SER A 47 -13.89 -5.32 -6.22
N THR A 48 -13.93 -4.49 -5.17
CA THR A 48 -15.16 -4.13 -4.46
C THR A 48 -15.98 -3.07 -5.22
N LYS A 49 -15.37 -2.36 -6.17
CA LYS A 49 -15.97 -1.22 -6.89
C LYS A 49 -16.77 -1.59 -8.14
N LYS A 50 -16.43 -2.71 -8.80
CA LYS A 50 -17.01 -3.11 -10.10
C LYS A 50 -17.83 -4.40 -10.04
N ALA A 51 -18.23 -4.84 -8.85
CA ALA A 51 -19.05 -6.04 -8.63
C ALA A 51 -20.55 -5.86 -8.98
N SER A 52 -20.89 -4.99 -9.93
CA SER A 52 -22.27 -4.70 -10.31
C SER A 52 -22.66 -5.43 -11.60
N GLY A 53 -23.34 -6.56 -11.48
CA GLY A 53 -24.03 -7.21 -12.60
C GLY A 53 -24.42 -8.66 -12.33
N LEU A 54 -25.73 -8.93 -12.23
CA LEU A 54 -26.36 -10.24 -12.00
C LEU A 54 -26.16 -11.27 -13.13
N VAL A 55 -25.37 -10.99 -14.17
CA VAL A 55 -25.36 -11.78 -15.43
C VAL A 55 -23.97 -12.21 -15.92
N LEU A 56 -22.87 -11.91 -15.21
CA LEU A 56 -21.55 -12.44 -15.59
C LEU A 56 -20.83 -12.99 -14.36
N GLU A 57 -20.60 -14.29 -14.34
CA GLU A 57 -19.80 -15.06 -13.38
C GLU A 57 -18.31 -14.65 -13.33
N GLY A 58 -17.97 -13.50 -13.90
CA GLY A 58 -16.63 -12.97 -14.01
C GLY A 58 -16.42 -11.82 -13.04
N ARG A 59 -15.78 -12.09 -11.91
CA ARG A 59 -15.37 -11.05 -10.95
C ARG A 59 -14.10 -10.34 -11.45
N TRP A 60 -14.12 -9.00 -11.48
CA TRP A 60 -12.91 -8.22 -11.73
C TRP A 60 -11.88 -8.55 -10.65
N GLN A 61 -10.68 -8.92 -11.08
CA GLN A 61 -9.57 -9.14 -10.16
C GLN A 61 -8.83 -7.84 -9.96
N GLU A 62 -8.49 -7.56 -8.71
CA GLU A 62 -7.69 -6.41 -8.33
C GLU A 62 -6.46 -6.92 -7.60
N ARG A 63 -5.33 -6.27 -7.82
CA ARG A 63 -4.15 -6.48 -7.00
C ARG A 63 -3.55 -5.15 -6.62
N TYR A 64 -3.05 -5.07 -5.40
CA TYR A 64 -2.34 -3.90 -4.94
C TYR A 64 -0.99 -4.27 -4.33
N ARG A 65 -0.06 -3.33 -4.36
CA ARG A 65 1.18 -3.38 -3.57
C ARG A 65 1.47 -2.01 -2.98
N LEU A 66 1.99 -2.01 -1.77
CA LEU A 66 2.42 -0.82 -1.05
C LEU A 66 3.89 -0.54 -1.34
N LEU A 67 4.19 0.74 -1.50
CA LEU A 67 5.54 1.29 -1.55
C LEU A 67 5.66 2.34 -0.47
N VAL A 68 6.46 2.05 0.55
CA VAL A 68 6.71 2.94 1.68
C VAL A 68 8.13 3.44 1.58
N LYS A 69 8.30 4.75 1.75
CA LYS A 69 9.58 5.43 1.86
C LYS A 69 9.67 6.12 3.21
N VAL A 70 10.76 5.89 3.93
CA VAL A 70 11.08 6.46 5.22
C VAL A 70 12.38 7.24 5.06
N THR A 71 12.34 8.55 5.30
CA THR A 71 13.50 9.43 5.13
C THR A 71 13.75 10.17 6.44
N GLU A 72 14.98 10.10 6.91
CA GLU A 72 15.39 10.81 8.12
C GLU A 72 15.56 12.31 7.81
N GLY A 73 14.90 13.15 8.60
CA GLY A 73 15.14 14.58 8.67
C GLY A 73 15.85 14.96 9.97
N GLN A 74 16.28 16.22 10.10
CA GLN A 74 17.13 16.66 11.22
C GLN A 74 16.55 16.39 12.61
N HIS A 75 15.22 16.45 12.78
CA HIS A 75 14.52 16.18 14.05
C HIS A 75 13.19 15.42 13.88
N LYS A 76 12.87 15.01 12.65
CA LYS A 76 11.61 14.36 12.30
C LYS A 76 11.88 13.31 11.23
N THR A 77 11.11 12.24 11.22
CA THR A 77 11.18 11.23 10.16
C THR A 77 10.01 11.41 9.21
N TYR A 78 10.30 11.55 7.93
CA TYR A 78 9.30 11.67 6.87
C TYR A 78 8.92 10.28 6.34
N VAL A 79 7.63 10.00 6.26
CA VAL A 79 7.11 8.77 5.66
C VAL A 79 6.24 9.13 4.46
N SER A 80 6.46 8.46 3.33
CA SER A 80 5.62 8.52 2.15
C SER A 80 5.13 7.14 1.77
N ILE A 81 3.81 7.00 1.66
CA ILE A 81 3.12 5.77 1.34
C ILE A 81 2.43 5.96 -0.01
N ASN A 82 2.66 5.00 -0.90
CA ASN A 82 2.05 4.96 -2.22
C ASN A 82 1.52 3.55 -2.48
N THR A 83 0.35 3.45 -3.08
CA THR A 83 -0.17 2.17 -3.56
C THR A 83 -0.10 2.12 -5.08
N GLN A 84 0.34 0.96 -5.59
CA GLN A 84 0.12 0.60 -6.98
C GLN A 84 -1.01 -0.39 -7.04
N ILE A 85 -2.05 -0.05 -7.78
CA ILE A 85 -3.22 -0.91 -8.00
C ILE A 85 -3.29 -1.28 -9.47
N GLU A 86 -3.55 -2.55 -9.72
CA GLU A 86 -3.80 -3.06 -11.05
C GLU A 86 -5.09 -3.87 -11.07
N GLU A 87 -5.85 -3.73 -12.15
CA GLU A 87 -7.10 -4.47 -12.36
C GLU A 87 -7.00 -5.37 -13.58
N LYS A 88 -7.76 -6.47 -13.55
CA LYS A 88 -7.88 -7.42 -14.65
C LYS A 88 -9.36 -7.70 -14.90
N ALA A 89 -9.77 -7.48 -16.14
CA ALA A 89 -11.14 -7.68 -16.56
C ALA A 89 -11.50 -9.18 -16.59
N PRO A 90 -12.78 -9.53 -16.38
CA PRO A 90 -13.22 -10.93 -16.30
C PRO A 90 -13.35 -11.65 -17.65
N GLY A 91 -13.22 -10.98 -18.79
CA GLY A 91 -13.43 -11.60 -20.10
C GLY A 91 -12.85 -10.83 -21.29
N GLY A 92 -12.82 -11.50 -22.45
CA GLY A 92 -12.27 -10.95 -23.70
C GLY A 92 -10.74 -10.84 -23.73
N SER A 93 -10.20 -10.17 -24.74
CA SER A 93 -8.74 -9.93 -24.88
C SER A 93 -8.13 -9.13 -23.72
N GLN A 94 -8.95 -8.39 -22.98
CA GLN A 94 -8.56 -7.64 -21.78
C GLN A 94 -8.39 -8.52 -20.54
N ALA A 95 -8.87 -9.77 -20.55
CA ALA A 95 -8.68 -10.73 -19.47
C ALA A 95 -7.24 -11.26 -19.35
N TYR A 96 -6.34 -10.94 -20.29
CA TYR A 96 -4.94 -11.40 -20.26
C TYR A 96 -3.96 -10.36 -19.72
N ARG A 97 -4.39 -9.13 -19.47
CA ARG A 97 -3.49 -8.02 -19.09
C ARG A 97 -3.94 -7.36 -17.80
N TRP A 98 -2.95 -7.04 -16.95
CA TRP A 98 -3.16 -6.17 -15.80
C TRP A 98 -3.05 -4.72 -16.26
N ASN A 99 -4.05 -3.91 -15.94
CA ASN A 99 -4.06 -2.49 -16.25
C ASN A 99 -3.87 -1.69 -14.98
N ARG A 100 -2.93 -0.74 -14.99
CA ARG A 100 -2.69 0.14 -13.84
C ARG A 100 -3.83 1.11 -13.68
N ILE A 101 -4.35 1.20 -12.46
CA ILE A 101 -5.36 2.18 -12.08
C ILE A 101 -4.83 3.11 -10.99
N VAL A 102 -5.46 4.27 -10.85
CA VAL A 102 -5.10 5.25 -9.83
C VAL A 102 -5.71 4.81 -8.50
N SER A 103 -4.88 4.77 -7.45
CA SER A 103 -5.38 4.58 -6.08
C SER A 103 -6.29 5.73 -5.68
N ASP A 104 -7.35 5.42 -4.95
CA ASP A 104 -8.23 6.42 -4.34
C ASP A 104 -7.67 6.99 -3.02
N GLY A 105 -6.52 6.47 -2.56
CA GLY A 105 -5.87 6.89 -1.33
C GLY A 105 -6.37 6.17 -0.08
N THR A 106 -7.37 5.31 -0.18
CA THR A 106 -7.96 4.63 1.01
C THR A 106 -6.94 3.70 1.66
N ILE A 107 -6.25 2.88 0.85
CA ILE A 107 -5.25 1.93 1.34
C ILE A 107 -4.06 2.68 1.96
N GLU A 108 -3.61 3.76 1.33
CA GLU A 108 -2.54 4.61 1.83
C GLU A 108 -2.91 5.25 3.19
N GLN A 109 -4.14 5.76 3.31
CA GLN A 109 -4.63 6.37 4.55
C GLN A 109 -4.84 5.35 5.66
N GLU A 110 -5.38 4.17 5.37
CA GLU A 110 -5.53 3.10 6.36
C GLU A 110 -4.16 2.64 6.89
N PHE A 111 -3.17 2.50 5.99
CA PHE A 111 -1.82 2.15 6.39
C PHE A 111 -1.18 3.25 7.24
N LEU A 112 -1.35 4.52 6.86
CA LEU A 112 -0.85 5.66 7.65
C LEU A 112 -1.48 5.68 9.05
N LYS A 113 -2.81 5.54 9.15
CA LYS A 113 -3.51 5.48 10.45
C LYS A 113 -3.03 4.33 11.33
N LYS A 114 -2.76 3.16 10.75
CA LYS A 114 -2.20 2.02 11.49
C LYS A 114 -0.82 2.37 12.05
N LEU A 115 0.01 3.04 11.25
CA LEU A 115 1.34 3.50 11.64
C LEU A 115 1.27 4.56 12.75
N GLU A 116 0.42 5.58 12.60
CA GLU A 116 0.16 6.60 13.62
C GLU A 116 -0.27 5.94 14.95
N ASN A 117 -1.21 4.98 14.89
CA ASN A 117 -1.68 4.27 16.07
C ASN A 117 -0.58 3.45 16.77
N ILE A 118 0.36 2.88 16.02
CA ILE A 118 1.49 2.15 16.61
C ILE A 118 2.45 3.13 17.28
N LEU A 119 2.79 4.24 16.63
CA LEU A 119 3.71 5.23 17.18
C LEU A 119 3.13 5.99 18.38
N ASN A 120 1.82 6.26 18.40
CA ASN A 120 1.15 6.92 19.53
C ASN A 120 0.97 6.00 20.75
N ASN A 121 1.04 4.67 20.57
CA ASN A 121 0.92 3.68 21.65
C ASN A 121 2.27 3.13 22.14
N GLN A 122 3.39 3.67 21.64
CA GLN A 122 4.75 3.37 22.11
C GLN A 122 5.22 4.41 23.12
#